data_AF-A0A1E5WNL4-F1
#
_entry.id   AF-A0A1E5WNL4-F1
#
_cell.length_a   1.000
_cell.length_b   1.000
_cell.length_c   1.000
_cell.angle_alpha   90.00
_cell.angle_beta   90.00
_cell.angle_gamma   90.00
#
_symmetry.space_group_name_H-M   'P 1'
#
loop_
_entity.id
_entity.type
_entity.pdbx_description
1 polymer ?
#
loop_
_entity_poly.entity_id
_entity_poly.type
_entity_poly.pdbx_seq_one_letter_code
_entity_poly.pdbx_strand_id
1 'polypeptide(L)'
;MQSPEASSSSPVLLNIGGKKYATTVETLTQREPDSMLAAMFSGRHTLPQHPTMGTVFVDRDGKHFRHVLNWLRDGAIPVLSESEYQQLLREAEYYQLLVKEKGSIPSRLLYKLLFDLTVVHKDLSEVDFSYACIKNTDFSCANLYKAKFGQVEASSSCFQNAILRECEFIGAKLQESILDGANLRSANLQDACLTRCSFIETDLNSAHLQTANLTAANLRGANLEAANLKGAKLSGTNLQGANLQRAYLREVDLRDTQLTGAKLGGANLLGAIR
;
A
#
# COMPACT_ATOMS: atom_id res chain seq x y z
N MET A 1 23.05 -2.99 43.10
CA MET A 1 23.47 -3.93 42.04
C MET A 1 22.65 -3.61 40.80
N GLN A 2 23.24 -2.88 39.84
CA GLN A 2 22.63 -2.65 38.53
C GLN A 2 22.73 -3.95 37.73
N SER A 3 21.61 -4.39 37.17
CA SER A 3 21.54 -5.48 36.21
C SER A 3 22.39 -5.13 34.97
N PRO A 4 23.16 -6.08 34.40
CA PRO A 4 23.99 -5.79 33.26
C PRO A 4 23.10 -5.46 32.06
N GLU A 5 23.35 -4.30 31.43
CA GLU A 5 22.73 -3.92 30.16
C GLU A 5 23.05 -5.02 29.13
N ALA A 6 22.01 -5.72 28.68
CA ALA A 6 22.14 -6.76 27.66
C ALA A 6 22.63 -6.11 26.37
N SER A 7 23.81 -6.53 25.89
CA SER A 7 24.34 -6.10 24.59
C SER A 7 23.32 -6.39 23.47
N SER A 8 23.21 -5.53 22.46
CA SER A 8 22.25 -5.67 21.36
C SER A 8 22.31 -7.03 20.64
N SER A 9 23.47 -7.70 20.68
CA SER A 9 23.72 -9.02 20.09
C SER A 9 23.47 -10.22 21.02
N SER A 10 22.95 -10.03 22.23
CA SER A 10 22.76 -11.13 23.20
C SER A 10 21.81 -12.21 22.65
N PRO A 11 22.20 -13.50 22.67
CA PRO A 11 21.38 -14.58 22.17
C PRO A 11 20.18 -14.81 23.10
N VAL A 12 19.02 -15.02 22.50
CA VAL A 12 17.76 -15.32 23.18
C VAL A 12 17.26 -16.68 22.68
N LEU A 13 16.97 -17.56 23.64
CA LEU A 13 16.34 -18.85 23.37
C LEU A 13 14.87 -18.78 23.74
N LEU A 14 14.01 -19.10 22.77
CA LEU A 14 12.56 -19.07 22.91
C LEU A 14 11.99 -20.48 22.81
N ASN A 15 10.97 -20.77 23.61
CA ASN A 15 10.14 -21.96 23.49
C ASN A 15 8.69 -21.52 23.28
N ILE A 16 8.19 -21.67 22.06
CA ILE A 16 6.83 -21.27 21.67
C ILE A 16 5.98 -22.53 21.55
N GLY A 17 5.19 -22.82 22.60
CA GLY A 17 4.32 -24.01 22.66
C GLY A 17 5.02 -25.34 22.40
N GLY A 18 6.28 -25.46 22.81
CA GLY A 18 7.11 -26.66 22.61
C GLY A 18 8.11 -26.57 21.45
N LYS A 19 7.99 -25.60 20.55
CA LYS A 19 8.97 -25.38 19.47
C LYS A 19 10.07 -24.40 19.90
N LYS A 20 11.32 -24.82 19.75
CA LYS A 20 12.49 -24.04 20.16
C LYS A 20 13.01 -23.15 19.02
N TYR A 21 13.33 -21.91 19.35
CA TYR A 21 13.90 -20.93 18.44
C TYR A 21 15.09 -20.21 19.09
N ALA A 22 16.05 -19.80 18.27
CA ALA A 22 17.19 -18.99 18.70
C ALA A 22 17.25 -17.71 17.85
N THR A 23 17.46 -16.57 18.49
CA THR A 23 17.52 -15.25 17.85
C THR A 23 18.30 -14.24 18.73
N THR A 24 18.29 -12.96 18.39
CA THR A 24 18.90 -11.88 19.20
C THR A 24 17.83 -10.95 19.78
N VAL A 25 18.17 -10.24 20.87
CA VAL A 25 17.34 -9.15 21.42
C VAL A 25 17.06 -8.09 20.34
N GLU A 26 18.08 -7.70 19.58
CA GLU A 26 17.94 -6.74 18.47
C GLU A 26 16.87 -7.18 17.46
N THR A 27 16.87 -8.45 17.04
CA THR A 27 15.83 -8.98 16.13
C THR A 27 14.43 -8.77 16.71
N LEU A 28 14.25 -9.03 18.01
CA LEU A 28 12.93 -8.96 18.65
C LEU A 28 12.46 -7.54 18.93
N THR A 29 13.35 -6.55 18.91
CA THR A 29 13.08 -5.19 19.41
C THR A 29 13.20 -4.10 18.34
N GLN A 30 13.97 -4.32 17.28
CA GLN A 30 14.36 -3.24 16.35
C GLN A 30 13.28 -2.91 15.32
N ARG A 31 12.68 -3.92 14.67
CA ARG A 31 11.76 -3.70 13.54
C ARG A 31 10.37 -3.25 13.98
N GLU A 32 9.86 -3.86 15.04
CA GLU A 32 8.51 -3.61 15.57
C GLU A 32 8.63 -3.22 17.06
N PRO A 33 9.13 -2.01 17.37
CA PRO A 33 9.50 -1.59 18.72
C PRO A 33 8.31 -1.51 19.69
N ASP A 34 7.10 -1.41 19.17
CA ASP A 34 5.86 -1.36 19.94
C ASP A 34 5.17 -2.74 20.10
N SER A 35 5.78 -3.80 19.57
CA SER A 35 5.24 -5.16 19.68
C SER A 35 5.34 -5.72 21.10
N MET A 36 4.54 -6.75 21.40
CA MET A 36 4.65 -7.49 22.66
C MET A 36 6.07 -8.06 22.83
N LEU A 37 6.66 -8.59 21.75
CA LEU A 37 8.01 -9.15 21.78
C LEU A 37 9.05 -8.07 22.09
N ALA A 38 8.95 -6.89 21.47
CA ALA A 38 9.84 -5.78 21.80
C ALA A 38 9.70 -5.35 23.26
N ALA A 39 8.47 -5.23 23.77
CA ALA A 39 8.21 -4.90 25.16
C ALA A 39 8.85 -5.94 26.11
N MET A 40 8.62 -7.23 25.85
CA MET A 40 9.17 -8.34 26.64
C MET A 40 10.71 -8.32 26.70
N PHE A 41 11.37 -8.07 25.56
CA PHE A 41 12.82 -8.22 25.43
C PHE A 41 13.60 -6.89 25.46
N SER A 42 12.92 -5.75 25.65
CA SER A 42 13.54 -4.41 25.80
C SER A 42 14.37 -4.22 27.08
N GLY A 43 14.41 -5.22 27.97
CA GLY A 43 15.05 -5.12 29.29
C GLY A 43 14.20 -4.41 30.35
N ARG A 44 12.98 -3.96 30.01
CA ARG A 44 12.05 -3.31 30.95
C ARG A 44 11.32 -4.28 31.87
N HIS A 45 11.32 -5.57 31.56
CA HIS A 45 10.62 -6.61 32.31
C HIS A 45 11.52 -7.81 32.60
N THR A 46 11.47 -8.34 33.82
CA THR A 46 12.12 -9.61 34.16
C THR A 46 11.25 -10.77 33.66
N LEU A 47 11.76 -11.52 32.70
CA LEU A 47 11.05 -12.68 32.14
C LEU A 47 11.43 -13.97 32.89
N PRO A 48 10.44 -14.82 33.25
CA PRO A 48 10.74 -16.13 33.80
C PRO A 48 11.44 -16.99 32.73
N GLN A 49 12.63 -17.50 33.07
CA GLN A 49 13.42 -18.38 32.21
C GLN A 49 13.48 -19.78 32.80
N HIS A 50 13.55 -20.79 31.94
CA HIS A 50 13.76 -22.15 32.40
C HIS A 50 15.10 -22.25 33.15
N PRO A 51 15.13 -22.74 34.43
CA PRO A 51 16.28 -22.61 35.32
C PRO A 51 17.60 -23.17 34.77
N THR A 52 17.53 -24.21 33.94
CA THR A 52 18.72 -24.90 33.41
C THR A 52 19.01 -24.60 31.94
N MET A 53 18.04 -24.08 31.19
CA MET A 53 18.16 -23.89 29.73
C MET A 53 18.20 -22.42 29.32
N GLY A 54 17.84 -21.49 30.21
CA GLY A 54 17.76 -20.06 29.90
C GLY A 54 16.68 -19.71 28.87
N THR A 55 15.82 -20.65 28.52
CA THR A 55 14.76 -20.45 27.52
C THR A 55 13.59 -19.67 28.11
N VAL A 56 13.12 -18.66 27.40
CA VAL A 56 11.84 -17.99 27.71
C VAL A 56 10.71 -18.80 27.08
N PHE A 57 9.73 -19.19 27.89
CA PHE A 57 8.55 -19.90 27.40
C PHE A 57 7.43 -18.92 27.05
N VAL A 58 6.78 -19.17 25.91
CA VAL A 58 5.57 -18.47 25.47
C VAL A 58 4.51 -19.51 25.14
N ASP A 59 3.37 -19.42 25.79
CA ASP A 59 2.27 -20.36 25.66
C ASP A 59 1.42 -20.06 24.41
N ARG A 60 1.98 -20.38 23.24
CA ARG A 60 1.39 -20.14 21.90
C ARG A 60 1.74 -21.25 20.92
N ASP A 61 0.98 -21.35 19.83
CA ASP A 61 1.32 -22.30 18.76
C ASP A 61 2.61 -21.88 18.04
N GLY A 62 3.67 -22.66 18.25
CA GLY A 62 4.95 -22.44 17.60
C GLY A 62 4.94 -22.71 16.10
N LYS A 63 3.88 -23.28 15.49
CA LYS A 63 3.84 -23.70 14.08
C LYS A 63 4.28 -22.60 13.11
N HIS A 64 3.76 -21.40 13.28
CA HIS A 64 3.98 -20.27 12.36
C HIS A 64 4.98 -19.24 12.87
N PHE A 65 5.53 -19.44 14.07
CA PHE A 65 6.43 -18.47 14.69
C PHE A 65 7.73 -18.22 13.90
N ARG A 66 8.17 -19.19 13.07
CA ARG A 66 9.30 -18.96 12.16
C ARG A 66 9.04 -17.78 11.22
N HIS A 67 7.81 -17.61 10.74
CA HIS A 67 7.45 -16.52 9.83
C HIS A 67 7.44 -15.17 10.55
N VAL A 68 6.99 -15.15 11.80
CA VAL A 68 7.13 -13.97 12.69
C VAL A 68 8.60 -13.58 12.86
N LEU A 69 9.48 -14.55 13.13
CA LEU A 69 10.91 -14.26 13.26
C LEU A 69 11.54 -13.77 11.96
N ASN A 70 11.21 -14.38 10.83
CA ASN A 70 11.72 -13.93 9.54
C ASN A 70 11.26 -12.49 9.24
N TRP A 71 9.97 -12.18 9.49
CA TRP A 71 9.46 -10.81 9.41
C TRP A 71 10.30 -9.85 10.27
N LEU A 72 10.53 -10.19 11.53
CA LEU A 72 11.31 -9.35 12.44
C LEU A 72 12.77 -9.15 11.98
N ARG A 73 13.41 -10.19 11.44
CA ARG A 73 14.80 -10.12 10.92
C ARG A 73 14.90 -9.24 9.69
N ASP A 74 14.27 -9.66 8.61
CA ASP A 74 14.53 -9.11 7.27
C ASP A 74 13.25 -8.64 6.56
N GLY A 75 12.08 -8.81 7.18
CA GLY A 75 10.80 -8.46 6.59
C GLY A 75 10.32 -9.50 5.57
N ALA A 76 10.91 -10.70 5.53
CA ALA A 76 10.47 -11.76 4.66
C ALA A 76 9.05 -12.21 5.00
N ILE A 77 8.28 -12.45 3.95
CA ILE A 77 6.89 -12.89 4.03
C ILE A 77 6.79 -14.25 3.36
N PRO A 78 6.22 -15.25 4.05
CA PRO A 78 6.12 -16.58 3.49
C PRO A 78 5.05 -16.65 2.42
N VAL A 79 5.19 -17.60 1.49
CA VAL A 79 4.09 -18.04 0.63
C VAL A 79 3.38 -19.19 1.36
N LEU A 80 2.11 -19.00 1.73
CA LEU A 80 1.32 -19.97 2.49
C LEU A 80 -0.04 -20.23 1.83
N SER A 81 -0.74 -21.27 2.28
CA SER A 81 -2.17 -21.41 1.97
C SER A 81 -3.01 -20.40 2.77
N GLU A 82 -4.23 -20.09 2.29
CA GLU A 82 -5.18 -19.21 3.00
C GLU A 82 -5.42 -19.65 4.45
N SER A 83 -5.57 -20.97 4.69
CA SER A 83 -5.79 -21.52 6.03
C SER A 83 -4.60 -21.30 6.98
N GLU A 84 -3.39 -21.33 6.44
CA GLU A 84 -2.15 -21.09 7.18
C GLU A 84 -1.93 -19.61 7.43
N TYR A 85 -2.31 -18.75 6.48
CA TYR A 85 -2.31 -17.30 6.70
C TYR A 85 -3.24 -16.89 7.85
N GLN A 86 -4.46 -17.43 7.90
CA GLN A 86 -5.38 -17.16 9.02
C GLN A 86 -4.80 -17.60 10.37
N GLN A 87 -4.02 -18.69 10.39
CA GLN A 87 -3.30 -19.14 11.58
C GLN A 87 -2.16 -18.16 11.94
N LEU A 88 -1.32 -17.76 10.97
CA LEU A 88 -0.23 -16.81 11.17
C LEU A 88 -0.74 -15.43 11.63
N LEU A 89 -1.88 -14.97 11.11
CA LEU A 89 -2.52 -13.72 11.52
C LEU A 89 -2.93 -13.72 12.99
N ARG A 90 -3.49 -14.82 13.49
CA ARG A 90 -3.81 -14.96 14.92
C ARG A 90 -2.56 -14.89 15.80
N GLU A 91 -1.45 -15.46 15.35
CA GLU A 91 -0.18 -15.35 16.06
C GLU A 91 0.35 -13.90 16.03
N ALA A 92 0.34 -13.25 14.87
CA ALA A 92 0.79 -11.87 14.75
C ALA A 92 -0.05 -10.91 15.61
N GLU A 93 -1.36 -11.13 15.73
CA GLU A 93 -2.25 -10.37 16.62
C GLU A 93 -1.85 -10.54 18.08
N TYR A 94 -1.60 -11.79 18.50
CA TYR A 94 -1.17 -12.10 19.87
C TYR A 94 0.13 -11.38 20.22
N TYR A 95 1.11 -11.40 19.32
CA TYR A 95 2.39 -10.70 19.51
C TYR A 95 2.29 -9.18 19.36
N GLN A 96 1.08 -8.65 19.16
CA GLN A 96 0.82 -7.22 18.93
C GLN A 96 1.68 -6.68 17.79
N LEU A 97 1.96 -7.53 16.81
CA LEU A 97 2.61 -7.14 15.57
C LEU A 97 1.62 -6.45 14.64
N LEU A 98 0.32 -6.52 14.94
CA LEU A 98 -0.78 -5.90 14.21
C LEU A 98 -1.28 -4.71 15.04
N VAL A 99 -0.85 -3.49 14.70
CA VAL A 99 -1.23 -2.27 15.44
C VAL A 99 -2.76 -2.11 15.41
N LYS A 100 -3.35 -1.87 16.60
CA LYS A 100 -4.77 -1.48 16.80
C LYS A 100 -4.85 0.00 17.15
N GLU A 101 -4.38 0.88 16.28
CA GLU A 101 -4.73 2.29 16.42
C GLU A 101 -6.05 2.53 15.70
N LYS A 102 -7.02 3.09 16.42
CA LYS A 102 -8.26 3.59 15.81
C LYS A 102 -7.88 4.66 14.79
N GLY A 103 -7.88 4.29 13.51
CA GLY A 103 -7.63 5.19 12.39
C GLY A 103 -6.22 5.17 11.80
N SER A 104 -5.33 4.27 12.24
CA SER A 104 -4.00 4.11 11.63
C SER A 104 -3.76 2.68 11.13
N ILE A 105 -3.27 2.62 9.89
CA ILE A 105 -2.66 1.53 9.12
C ILE A 105 -2.45 0.24 9.95
N PRO A 106 -3.19 -0.86 9.68
CA PRO A 106 -2.79 -2.18 10.15
C PRO A 106 -1.31 -2.45 9.87
N SER A 107 -0.63 -3.24 10.70
CA SER A 107 0.81 -3.47 10.47
C SER A 107 1.18 -3.85 9.04
N ARG A 108 2.40 -3.51 8.60
CA ARG A 108 2.93 -3.91 7.28
C ARG A 108 2.82 -5.42 7.04
N LEU A 109 2.88 -6.21 8.11
CA LEU A 109 2.65 -7.66 8.08
C LEU A 109 1.18 -7.99 7.77
N LEU A 110 0.20 -7.36 8.42
CA LEU A 110 -1.23 -7.53 8.09
C LEU A 110 -1.51 -7.14 6.63
N TYR A 111 -1.00 -5.99 6.18
CA TYR A 111 -1.25 -5.50 4.81
C TYR A 111 -0.76 -6.48 3.76
N LYS A 112 0.42 -7.04 3.97
CA LYS A 112 1.05 -7.93 2.99
C LYS A 112 0.54 -9.37 3.10
N LEU A 113 0.00 -9.79 4.25
CA LEU A 113 -0.70 -11.07 4.44
C LEU A 113 -2.16 -11.05 3.91
N LEU A 114 -2.86 -9.91 4.00
CA LEU A 114 -4.16 -9.71 3.37
C LEU A 114 -4.07 -9.71 1.83
N PHE A 115 -2.86 -9.46 1.32
CA PHE A 115 -2.59 -9.24 -0.09
C PHE A 115 -2.52 -10.51 -0.93
N ASP A 116 -2.07 -11.61 -0.35
CA ASP A 116 -2.05 -12.92 -1.00
C ASP A 116 -3.48 -13.53 -1.13
N LEU A 117 -4.48 -12.89 -0.52
CA LEU A 117 -5.89 -13.24 -0.67
C LEU A 117 -6.53 -12.32 -1.72
N THR A 118 -6.75 -12.84 -2.93
CA THR A 118 -7.47 -12.18 -4.04
C THR A 118 -8.42 -11.08 -3.57
N VAL A 119 -8.10 -9.83 -3.92
CA VAL A 119 -8.85 -8.62 -3.50
C VAL A 119 -9.97 -8.26 -4.48
N VAL A 120 -10.09 -9.03 -5.56
CA VAL A 120 -11.18 -8.96 -6.55
C VAL A 120 -12.53 -9.05 -5.85
N HIS A 121 -13.45 -8.15 -6.18
CA HIS A 121 -14.81 -8.09 -5.62
C HIS A 121 -14.92 -7.86 -4.09
N LYS A 122 -13.81 -7.57 -3.39
CA LYS A 122 -13.87 -7.27 -1.95
C LYS A 122 -14.28 -5.83 -1.69
N ASP A 123 -14.93 -5.62 -0.55
CA ASP A 123 -15.06 -4.30 0.05
C ASP A 123 -13.81 -3.98 0.86
N LEU A 124 -13.10 -2.98 0.39
CA LEU A 124 -11.86 -2.43 0.90
C LEU A 124 -11.99 -0.90 1.02
N SER A 125 -13.22 -0.41 1.19
CA SER A 125 -13.48 1.00 1.43
C SER A 125 -12.75 1.48 2.69
N GLU A 126 -12.19 2.69 2.60
CA GLU A 126 -11.45 3.37 3.67
C GLU A 126 -10.18 2.65 4.15
N VAL A 127 -9.77 1.57 3.48
CA VAL A 127 -8.53 0.86 3.79
C VAL A 127 -7.32 1.69 3.39
N ASP A 128 -6.32 1.75 4.26
CA ASP A 128 -5.11 2.57 4.05
C ASP A 128 -3.91 1.79 3.51
N PHE A 129 -3.79 1.66 2.19
CA PHE A 129 -2.65 1.07 1.50
C PHE A 129 -1.42 2.00 1.40
N SER A 130 -1.39 3.12 2.11
CA SER A 130 -0.27 4.07 1.99
C SER A 130 1.06 3.41 2.35
N TYR A 131 2.10 3.71 1.58
CA TYR A 131 3.45 3.13 1.68
C TYR A 131 3.53 1.60 1.50
N ALA A 132 2.44 0.92 1.12
CA ALA A 132 2.46 -0.51 0.88
C ALA A 132 3.18 -0.85 -0.44
N CYS A 133 3.71 -2.07 -0.53
CA CYS A 133 4.19 -2.64 -1.80
C CYS A 133 3.15 -3.64 -2.29
N ILE A 134 2.44 -3.24 -3.33
CA ILE A 134 1.26 -3.90 -3.88
C ILE A 134 1.36 -3.94 -5.40
N LYS A 135 2.52 -4.37 -5.90
CA LYS A 135 2.79 -4.51 -7.34
C LYS A 135 2.07 -5.73 -7.88
N ASN A 136 1.66 -5.70 -9.15
CA ASN A 136 1.03 -6.83 -9.84
C ASN A 136 -0.23 -7.37 -9.13
N THR A 137 -1.03 -6.48 -8.55
CA THR A 137 -2.23 -6.86 -7.79
C THR A 137 -3.48 -6.70 -8.61
N ASP A 138 -4.40 -7.64 -8.48
CA ASP A 138 -5.73 -7.51 -9.04
C ASP A 138 -6.77 -6.99 -8.02
N PHE A 139 -7.10 -5.70 -8.11
CA PHE A 139 -8.22 -5.00 -7.47
C PHE A 139 -9.45 -4.85 -8.38
N SER A 140 -9.55 -5.65 -9.45
CA SER A 140 -10.66 -5.53 -10.38
C SER A 140 -12.00 -5.66 -9.67
N CYS A 141 -12.93 -4.76 -10.01
CA CYS A 141 -14.27 -4.70 -9.43
C CYS A 141 -14.32 -4.53 -7.90
N ALA A 142 -13.21 -4.22 -7.23
CA ALA A 142 -13.19 -4.01 -5.79
C ALA A 142 -13.88 -2.69 -5.41
N ASN A 143 -14.52 -2.66 -4.25
CA ASN A 143 -14.94 -1.40 -3.64
C ASN A 143 -13.78 -0.83 -2.83
N LEU A 144 -13.17 0.25 -3.31
CA LEU A 144 -12.06 0.95 -2.67
C LEU A 144 -12.46 2.38 -2.29
N TYR A 145 -13.76 2.66 -2.13
CA TYR A 145 -14.24 4.01 -1.78
C TYR A 145 -13.44 4.62 -0.62
N LYS A 146 -12.87 5.83 -0.80
CA LYS A 146 -12.04 6.52 0.19
C LYS A 146 -10.80 5.76 0.69
N ALA A 147 -10.39 4.69 0.02
CA ALA A 147 -9.15 4.02 0.35
C ALA A 147 -7.95 4.97 0.11
N LYS A 148 -6.92 4.80 0.92
CA LYS A 148 -5.68 5.57 0.81
C LYS A 148 -4.61 4.73 0.16
N PHE A 149 -3.83 5.36 -0.69
CA PHE A 149 -2.77 4.79 -1.51
C PHE A 149 -1.58 5.77 -1.56
N GLY A 150 -1.44 6.65 -0.55
CA GLY A 150 -0.38 7.65 -0.52
C GLY A 150 1.00 6.99 -0.56
N GLN A 151 1.87 7.42 -1.47
CA GLN A 151 3.23 6.87 -1.61
C GLN A 151 3.30 5.35 -1.84
N VAL A 152 2.20 4.73 -2.28
CA VAL A 152 2.14 3.27 -2.49
C VAL A 152 3.02 2.85 -3.68
N GLU A 153 3.59 1.64 -3.63
CA GLU A 153 4.18 0.98 -4.80
C GLU A 153 3.20 -0.01 -5.41
N ALA A 154 2.41 0.44 -6.38
CA ALA A 154 1.32 -0.30 -7.02
C ALA A 154 1.52 -0.46 -8.54
N SER A 155 2.77 -0.53 -8.99
CA SER A 155 3.10 -0.69 -10.41
C SER A 155 2.54 -1.99 -10.96
N SER A 156 2.04 -1.95 -12.20
CA SER A 156 1.49 -3.09 -12.93
C SER A 156 0.28 -3.74 -12.25
N SER A 157 -0.42 -3.01 -11.39
CA SER A 157 -1.64 -3.49 -10.73
C SER A 157 -2.89 -3.20 -11.56
N CYS A 158 -3.91 -4.04 -11.42
CA CYS A 158 -5.20 -3.92 -12.09
C CYS A 158 -6.24 -3.35 -11.12
N PHE A 159 -6.90 -2.27 -11.51
CA PHE A 159 -8.04 -1.63 -10.85
C PHE A 159 -9.24 -1.56 -11.79
N GLN A 160 -9.31 -2.45 -12.77
CA GLN A 160 -10.33 -2.42 -13.81
C GLN A 160 -11.73 -2.47 -13.17
N ASN A 161 -12.61 -1.55 -13.57
CA ASN A 161 -13.98 -1.41 -13.03
C ASN A 161 -14.06 -1.23 -11.49
N ALA A 162 -12.97 -0.87 -10.82
CA ALA A 162 -12.98 -0.65 -9.37
C ALA A 162 -13.69 0.66 -8.98
N ILE A 163 -14.25 0.70 -7.78
CA ILE A 163 -14.83 1.92 -7.19
C ILE A 163 -13.71 2.63 -6.41
N LEU A 164 -13.15 3.68 -6.98
CA LEU A 164 -12.00 4.44 -6.46
C LEU A 164 -12.37 5.90 -6.12
N ARG A 165 -13.66 6.15 -5.87
CA ARG A 165 -14.16 7.49 -5.57
C ARG A 165 -13.51 8.02 -4.30
N GLU A 166 -13.11 9.29 -4.35
CA GLU A 166 -12.52 10.02 -3.21
C GLU A 166 -11.26 9.32 -2.62
N CYS A 167 -10.57 8.48 -3.38
CA CYS A 167 -9.32 7.85 -2.95
C CYS A 167 -8.14 8.83 -2.91
N GLU A 168 -7.15 8.53 -2.08
CA GLU A 168 -5.91 9.31 -1.98
C GLU A 168 -4.71 8.56 -2.59
N PHE A 169 -4.27 8.95 -3.78
CA PHE A 169 -3.09 8.41 -4.49
C PHE A 169 -1.90 9.38 -4.48
N ILE A 170 -1.78 10.26 -3.49
CA ILE A 170 -0.76 11.32 -3.46
C ILE A 170 0.64 10.70 -3.50
N GLY A 171 1.42 11.02 -4.54
CA GLY A 171 2.77 10.46 -4.75
C GLY A 171 2.82 8.95 -5.03
N ALA A 172 1.67 8.31 -5.32
CA ALA A 172 1.61 6.89 -5.62
C ALA A 172 2.44 6.53 -6.88
N LYS A 173 3.05 5.34 -6.87
CA LYS A 173 3.73 4.75 -8.02
C LYS A 173 2.81 3.70 -8.66
N LEU A 174 2.15 4.06 -9.75
CA LEU A 174 1.14 3.25 -10.45
C LEU A 174 1.57 2.89 -11.88
N GLN A 175 2.87 2.95 -12.19
CA GLN A 175 3.35 2.79 -13.56
C GLN A 175 2.82 1.49 -14.17
N GLU A 176 2.35 1.56 -15.41
CA GLU A 176 1.82 0.40 -16.16
C GLU A 176 0.57 -0.26 -15.56
N SER A 177 -0.07 0.37 -14.56
CA SER A 177 -1.32 -0.12 -13.99
C SER A 177 -2.51 0.10 -14.92
N ILE A 178 -3.52 -0.78 -14.78
CA ILE A 178 -4.75 -0.77 -15.58
C ILE A 178 -5.89 -0.22 -14.72
N LEU A 179 -6.50 0.89 -15.10
CA LEU A 179 -7.61 1.54 -14.41
C LEU A 179 -8.85 1.69 -15.31
N ASP A 180 -8.91 0.89 -16.37
CA ASP A 180 -9.97 0.94 -17.38
C ASP A 180 -11.35 0.78 -16.75
N GLY A 181 -12.30 1.64 -17.12
CA GLY A 181 -13.67 1.64 -16.61
C GLY A 181 -13.81 1.95 -15.10
N ALA A 182 -12.71 2.22 -14.38
CA ALA A 182 -12.76 2.51 -12.96
C ALA A 182 -13.41 3.87 -12.67
N ASN A 183 -13.91 4.04 -11.45
CA ASN A 183 -14.55 5.27 -10.99
C ASN A 183 -13.66 6.03 -10.01
N LEU A 184 -12.84 6.95 -10.50
CA LEU A 184 -11.92 7.82 -9.75
C LEU A 184 -12.49 9.23 -9.52
N ARG A 185 -13.82 9.40 -9.46
CA ARG A 185 -14.41 10.72 -9.22
C ARG A 185 -13.90 11.33 -7.92
N SER A 186 -13.46 12.57 -8.00
CA SER A 186 -12.88 13.33 -6.88
C SER A 186 -11.68 12.66 -6.19
N ALA A 187 -11.03 11.69 -6.84
CA ALA A 187 -9.82 11.08 -6.30
C ALA A 187 -8.64 12.06 -6.38
N ASN A 188 -7.72 11.96 -5.43
CA ASN A 188 -6.52 12.78 -5.37
C ASN A 188 -5.29 12.01 -5.86
N LEU A 189 -4.89 12.24 -7.11
CA LEU A 189 -3.70 11.68 -7.75
C LEU A 189 -2.56 12.71 -7.88
N GLN A 190 -2.54 13.74 -7.04
CA GLN A 190 -1.48 14.74 -7.05
C GLN A 190 -0.10 14.09 -6.91
N ASP A 191 0.87 14.56 -7.70
CA ASP A 191 2.25 14.06 -7.71
C ASP A 191 2.40 12.54 -8.02
N ALA A 192 1.34 11.85 -8.42
CA ALA A 192 1.38 10.42 -8.72
C ALA A 192 2.18 10.13 -10.01
N CYS A 193 2.88 9.00 -10.02
CA CYS A 193 3.56 8.49 -11.20
C CYS A 193 2.67 7.49 -11.94
N LEU A 194 2.01 7.99 -12.98
CA LEU A 194 0.97 7.33 -13.79
C LEU A 194 1.49 7.00 -15.20
N THR A 195 2.80 6.85 -15.36
CA THR A 195 3.41 6.64 -16.68
C THR A 195 2.96 5.32 -17.27
N ARG A 196 2.57 5.32 -18.55
CA ARG A 196 2.13 4.12 -19.29
C ARG A 196 0.90 3.42 -18.67
N CYS A 197 0.15 4.08 -17.80
CA CYS A 197 -1.12 3.55 -17.29
C CYS A 197 -2.19 3.50 -18.38
N SER A 198 -3.15 2.58 -18.23
CA SER A 198 -4.39 2.59 -18.98
C SER A 198 -5.52 3.15 -18.13
N PHE A 199 -6.26 4.11 -18.68
CA PHE A 199 -7.43 4.77 -18.11
C PHE A 199 -8.56 4.84 -19.15
N ILE A 200 -8.71 3.81 -19.98
CA ILE A 200 -9.72 3.78 -21.04
C ILE A 200 -11.09 3.83 -20.39
N GLU A 201 -11.93 4.78 -20.82
CA GLU A 201 -13.30 4.95 -20.32
C GLU A 201 -13.40 5.13 -18.79
N THR A 202 -12.31 5.50 -18.12
CA THR A 202 -12.29 5.79 -16.69
C THR A 202 -13.02 7.10 -16.38
N ASP A 203 -13.76 7.14 -15.27
CA ASP A 203 -14.32 8.39 -14.75
C ASP A 203 -13.37 9.07 -13.76
N LEU A 204 -12.79 10.20 -14.18
CA LEU A 204 -11.89 11.07 -13.42
C LEU A 204 -12.54 12.45 -13.18
N ASN A 205 -13.87 12.55 -13.21
CA ASN A 205 -14.56 13.82 -12.99
C ASN A 205 -14.14 14.43 -11.64
N SER A 206 -13.78 15.71 -11.67
CA SER A 206 -13.31 16.47 -10.51
C SER A 206 -12.05 15.89 -9.82
N ALA A 207 -11.32 14.97 -10.46
CA ALA A 207 -10.09 14.41 -9.89
C ALA A 207 -8.97 15.45 -9.81
N HIS A 208 -8.09 15.31 -8.82
CA HIS A 208 -6.90 16.15 -8.63
C HIS A 208 -5.69 15.43 -9.23
N LEU A 209 -5.11 15.98 -10.28
CA LEU A 209 -3.99 15.43 -11.05
C LEU A 209 -2.85 16.46 -11.16
N GLN A 210 -2.80 17.45 -10.27
CA GLN A 210 -1.73 18.45 -10.25
C GLN A 210 -0.39 17.73 -10.23
N THR A 211 0.54 18.19 -11.08
CA THR A 211 1.91 17.69 -11.17
C THR A 211 2.08 16.18 -11.41
N ALA A 212 0.98 15.44 -11.65
CA ALA A 212 1.00 14.02 -11.94
C ALA A 212 1.74 13.73 -13.24
N ASN A 213 2.43 12.59 -13.30
CA ASN A 213 3.14 12.16 -14.49
C ASN A 213 2.33 11.14 -15.28
N LEU A 214 1.63 11.59 -16.32
CA LEU A 214 0.80 10.80 -17.22
C LEU A 214 1.51 10.48 -18.55
N THR A 215 2.84 10.59 -18.60
CA THR A 215 3.63 10.34 -19.81
C THR A 215 3.29 8.98 -20.41
N ALA A 216 2.94 8.97 -21.69
CA ALA A 216 2.51 7.79 -22.46
C ALA A 216 1.31 7.02 -21.87
N ALA A 217 0.50 7.63 -21.00
CA ALA A 217 -0.75 7.03 -20.51
C ALA A 217 -1.85 7.04 -21.58
N ASN A 218 -2.77 6.08 -21.49
CA ASN A 218 -3.91 5.97 -22.40
C ASN A 218 -5.21 6.35 -21.70
N LEU A 219 -5.73 7.55 -21.94
CA LEU A 219 -6.99 8.08 -21.41
C LEU A 219 -8.08 8.17 -22.49
N ARG A 220 -8.06 7.26 -23.48
CA ARG A 220 -9.06 7.25 -24.55
C ARG A 220 -10.47 7.13 -23.97
N GLY A 221 -11.34 8.08 -24.32
CA GLY A 221 -12.73 8.12 -23.85
C GLY A 221 -12.90 8.44 -22.35
N ALA A 222 -11.83 8.74 -21.61
CA ALA A 222 -11.93 9.05 -20.18
C ALA A 222 -12.75 10.32 -19.92
N ASN A 223 -13.45 10.36 -18.79
CA ASN A 223 -14.17 11.54 -18.33
C ASN A 223 -13.30 12.36 -17.36
N LEU A 224 -12.69 13.44 -17.82
CA LEU A 224 -11.86 14.38 -17.05
C LEU A 224 -12.58 15.72 -16.80
N GLU A 225 -13.91 15.74 -16.86
CA GLU A 225 -14.66 16.98 -16.65
C GLU A 225 -14.36 17.59 -15.27
N ALA A 226 -14.06 18.88 -15.24
CA ALA A 226 -13.65 19.63 -14.05
C ALA A 226 -12.40 19.09 -13.33
N ALA A 227 -11.64 18.15 -13.93
CA ALA A 227 -10.40 17.65 -13.34
C ALA A 227 -9.32 18.74 -13.31
N ASN A 228 -8.47 18.71 -12.29
CA ASN A 228 -7.36 19.65 -12.14
C ASN A 228 -6.06 19.00 -12.60
N LEU A 229 -5.58 19.35 -13.80
CA LEU A 229 -4.34 18.86 -14.40
C LEU A 229 -3.21 19.90 -14.38
N LYS A 230 -3.25 20.91 -13.50
CA LYS A 230 -2.23 21.97 -13.48
C LYS A 230 -0.82 21.37 -13.40
N GLY A 231 0.03 21.70 -14.38
CA GLY A 231 1.42 21.25 -14.43
C GLY A 231 1.60 19.73 -14.61
N ALA A 232 0.55 18.98 -14.97
CA ALA A 232 0.66 17.56 -15.26
C ALA A 232 1.54 17.31 -16.50
N LYS A 233 2.30 16.21 -16.49
CA LYS A 233 3.12 15.80 -17.64
C LYS A 233 2.32 14.91 -18.57
N LEU A 234 2.00 15.39 -19.77
CA LEU A 234 1.15 14.69 -20.75
C LEU A 234 1.90 14.26 -22.03
N SER A 235 3.24 14.22 -22.01
CA SER A 235 4.01 13.83 -23.21
C SER A 235 3.59 12.44 -23.71
N GLY A 236 3.17 12.33 -24.97
CA GLY A 236 2.72 11.07 -25.57
C GLY A 236 1.39 10.52 -25.05
N THR A 237 0.65 11.27 -24.23
CA THR A 237 -0.62 10.82 -23.67
C THR A 237 -1.72 10.75 -24.73
N ASN A 238 -2.49 9.66 -24.73
CA ASN A 238 -3.65 9.50 -25.61
C ASN A 238 -4.93 10.00 -24.92
N LEU A 239 -5.49 11.10 -25.40
CA LEU A 239 -6.74 11.71 -24.92
C LEU A 239 -7.85 11.67 -25.98
N GLN A 240 -7.76 10.76 -26.95
CA GLN A 240 -8.75 10.67 -28.03
C GLN A 240 -10.16 10.42 -27.45
N GLY A 241 -11.12 11.25 -27.86
CA GLY A 241 -12.50 11.19 -27.38
C GLY A 241 -12.72 11.55 -25.90
N ALA A 242 -11.67 11.95 -25.16
CA ALA A 242 -11.79 12.27 -23.74
C ALA A 242 -12.64 13.52 -23.49
N ASN A 243 -13.36 13.57 -22.37
CA ASN A 243 -14.11 14.74 -21.94
C ASN A 243 -13.25 15.60 -21.00
N LEU A 244 -12.69 16.71 -21.49
CA LEU A 244 -11.90 17.68 -20.73
C LEU A 244 -12.68 18.98 -20.46
N GLN A 245 -14.02 18.94 -20.54
CA GLN A 245 -14.81 20.14 -20.31
C GLN A 245 -14.54 20.71 -18.91
N ARG A 246 -14.35 22.02 -18.83
CA ARG A 246 -14.06 22.75 -17.57
C ARG A 246 -12.80 22.27 -16.84
N ALA A 247 -11.95 21.43 -17.47
CA ALA A 247 -10.70 20.96 -16.88
C ALA A 247 -9.70 22.11 -16.71
N TYR A 248 -8.87 22.03 -15.68
CA TYR A 248 -7.83 23.01 -15.41
C TYR A 248 -6.48 22.52 -15.95
N LEU A 249 -6.12 22.98 -17.15
CA LEU A 249 -4.95 22.54 -17.93
C LEU A 249 -3.85 23.62 -17.97
N ARG A 250 -3.75 24.43 -16.93
CA ARG A 250 -2.73 25.49 -16.88
C ARG A 250 -1.32 24.90 -16.78
N GLU A 251 -0.38 25.55 -17.45
CA GLU A 251 1.05 25.18 -17.40
C GLU A 251 1.31 23.73 -17.88
N VAL A 252 0.46 23.21 -18.76
CA VAL A 252 0.58 21.87 -19.34
C VAL A 252 1.16 21.96 -20.75
N ASP A 253 2.03 21.00 -21.10
CA ASP A 253 2.52 20.81 -22.48
C ASP A 253 1.66 19.77 -23.21
N LEU A 254 1.02 20.20 -24.29
CA LEU A 254 0.11 19.40 -25.11
C LEU A 254 0.69 19.02 -26.49
N ARG A 255 1.94 19.43 -26.82
CA ARG A 255 2.51 19.25 -28.17
C ARG A 255 2.50 17.79 -28.66
N ASP A 256 2.78 16.86 -27.75
CA ASP A 256 2.83 15.41 -28.03
C ASP A 256 1.57 14.65 -27.56
N THR A 257 0.46 15.36 -27.31
CA THR A 257 -0.80 14.74 -26.86
C THR A 257 -1.72 14.43 -28.04
N GLN A 258 -2.39 13.28 -27.99
CA GLN A 258 -3.40 12.93 -28.99
C GLN A 258 -4.78 13.40 -28.54
N LEU A 259 -5.28 14.48 -29.13
CA LEU A 259 -6.54 15.13 -28.72
C LEU A 259 -7.71 14.93 -29.72
N THR A 260 -7.59 14.02 -30.69
CA THR A 260 -8.63 13.81 -31.70
C THR A 260 -9.97 13.47 -31.04
N GLY A 261 -11.00 14.29 -31.28
CA GLY A 261 -12.32 14.11 -30.69
C GLY A 261 -12.45 14.49 -29.20
N ALA A 262 -11.39 15.00 -28.56
CA ALA A 262 -11.44 15.45 -27.17
C ALA A 262 -12.35 16.69 -27.03
N LYS A 263 -13.14 16.74 -25.96
CA LYS A 263 -14.06 17.86 -25.66
C LYS A 263 -13.40 18.84 -24.69
N LEU A 264 -13.09 20.06 -25.13
CA LEU A 264 -12.36 21.07 -24.34
C LEU A 264 -13.24 22.27 -23.92
N GLY A 265 -14.57 22.16 -24.02
CA GLY A 265 -15.50 23.25 -23.71
C GLY A 265 -15.28 23.81 -22.29
N GLY A 266 -14.93 25.10 -22.18
CA GLY A 266 -14.67 25.76 -20.91
C GLY A 266 -13.38 25.33 -20.18
N ALA A 267 -12.51 24.55 -20.82
CA ALA A 267 -11.22 24.19 -20.23
C ALA A 267 -10.31 25.43 -20.07
N ASN A 268 -9.59 25.50 -18.95
CA ASN A 268 -8.63 26.58 -18.71
C ASN A 268 -7.25 26.18 -19.22
N LEU A 269 -6.85 26.76 -20.35
CA LEU A 269 -5.57 26.50 -21.04
C LEU A 269 -4.53 27.61 -20.80
N LEU A 270 -4.69 28.46 -19.78
CA LEU A 270 -3.77 29.57 -19.58
C LEU A 270 -2.34 29.07 -19.31
N GLY A 271 -1.39 29.48 -20.16
CA GLY A 271 0.00 29.04 -20.08
C GLY A 271 0.23 27.60 -20.56
N ALA A 272 -0.78 26.95 -21.15
CA ALA A 272 -0.58 25.69 -21.85
C ALA A 272 0.19 25.93 -23.16
N ILE A 273 1.10 25.03 -23.50
CA ILE A 273 1.82 25.04 -24.78
C ILE A 273 1.20 23.95 -25.65
N ARG A 274 0.94 24.24 -26.92
CA ARG A 274 0.34 23.31 -27.89
C ARG A 274 1.14 23.28 -29.17
#